data_AF-A0A1T0CSE9-F1
#
_entry.id   AF-A0A1T0CSE9-F1
#
_cell.length_a   1.000
_cell.length_b   1.000
_cell.length_c   1.000
_cell.angle_alpha   90.00
_cell.angle_beta   90.00
_cell.angle_gamma   90.00
#
_symmetry.space_group_name_H-M   'P 1'
#
loop_
_entity.id
_entity.type
_entity.pdbx_description
1 polymer ?
#
loop_
_entity_poly.entity_id
_entity_poly.type
_entity_poly.pdbx_seq_one_letter_code
_entity_poly.pdbx_strand_id
1 'polypeptide(L)'
;MKLNSINPAIAIACLTAVSTPSYAMYNDFPAETTTCTIFKNNKLLKKSKCRYEYTMGNGFMNGSDYYFHHIFEIKNIAGYGKFKLESYSQASNQQEDGSYANYSSYNAINGKKANVKSYYRHPKTYKILSDSEFDKLTNATPATTPLLCYSQGKNKLEICLVAIKYA
;
A
#
# COMPACT_ATOMS: atom_id res chain seq x y z
N MET A 1 10.16 -7.85 -76.76
CA MET A 1 10.78 -8.13 -75.45
C MET A 1 10.38 -7.04 -74.47
N LYS A 2 9.66 -7.38 -73.41
CA LYS A 2 9.30 -6.48 -72.31
C LYS A 2 10.48 -6.39 -71.33
N LEU A 3 10.89 -5.17 -70.98
CA LEU A 3 11.68 -4.89 -69.79
C LEU A 3 10.94 -3.78 -69.03
N ASN A 4 10.22 -4.19 -68.00
CA ASN A 4 9.68 -3.31 -66.97
C ASN A 4 10.84 -2.92 -66.04
N SER A 5 11.08 -1.62 -65.85
CA SER A 5 11.96 -1.13 -64.78
C SER A 5 11.22 -0.15 -63.86
N ILE A 6 10.60 -0.74 -62.84
CA ILE A 6 10.60 -0.36 -61.42
C ILE A 6 10.57 1.14 -61.09
N ASN A 7 9.41 1.60 -60.59
CA ASN A 7 9.21 2.85 -59.84
C ASN A 7 10.06 2.89 -58.55
N PRO A 8 10.70 4.02 -58.19
CA PRO A 8 11.34 4.18 -56.90
C PRO A 8 10.28 4.57 -55.87
N ALA A 9 9.57 3.59 -55.31
CA ALA A 9 8.82 3.80 -54.07
C ALA A 9 9.84 3.79 -52.92
N ILE A 10 10.26 4.99 -52.52
CA ILE A 10 11.04 5.24 -51.31
C ILE A 10 10.20 4.74 -50.12
N ALA A 11 10.52 3.55 -49.63
CA ALA A 11 9.98 3.04 -48.38
C ALA A 11 10.66 3.81 -47.24
N ILE A 12 10.01 4.86 -46.75
CA ILE A 12 10.36 5.49 -45.48
C ILE A 12 10.07 4.44 -44.39
N ALA A 13 11.12 3.77 -43.92
CA ALA A 13 11.06 2.95 -42.73
C ALA A 13 10.82 3.89 -41.54
N CYS A 14 9.55 4.09 -41.17
CA CYS A 14 9.22 4.59 -39.85
C CYS A 14 9.76 3.58 -38.83
N LEU A 15 10.92 3.88 -38.23
CA LEU A 15 11.30 3.31 -36.95
C LEU A 15 10.23 3.75 -35.94
N THR A 16 9.20 2.94 -35.75
CA THR A 16 8.38 3.01 -34.55
C THR A 16 9.28 2.55 -33.41
N ALA A 17 9.87 3.51 -32.70
CA ALA A 17 10.40 3.25 -31.38
C ALA A 17 9.25 2.66 -30.57
N VAL A 18 9.29 1.35 -30.34
CA VAL A 18 8.37 0.66 -29.44
C VAL A 18 8.77 1.14 -28.06
N SER A 19 8.20 2.27 -27.63
CA SER A 19 8.23 2.66 -26.23
C SER A 19 7.43 1.59 -25.51
N THR A 20 8.11 0.56 -24.98
CA THR A 20 7.47 -0.37 -24.05
C THR A 20 6.92 0.50 -22.91
N PRO A 21 5.60 0.57 -22.72
CA PRO A 21 5.10 1.16 -21.50
C PRO A 21 5.68 0.30 -20.38
N SER A 22 6.51 0.90 -19.53
CA SER A 22 6.92 0.32 -18.26
C SER A 22 5.65 0.22 -17.42
N TYR A 23 4.90 -0.86 -17.63
CA TYR A 23 3.76 -1.18 -16.81
C TYR A 23 4.29 -1.31 -15.38
N ALA A 24 3.87 -0.40 -14.49
CA ALA A 24 3.97 -0.63 -13.07
C ALA A 24 3.23 -1.94 -12.80
N MET A 25 3.98 -3.04 -12.66
CA MET A 25 3.41 -4.34 -12.36
C MET A 25 2.91 -4.28 -10.93
N TYR A 26 1.61 -4.46 -10.74
CA TYR A 26 1.01 -4.54 -9.42
C TYR A 26 0.91 -6.02 -9.03
N ASN A 27 1.47 -6.36 -7.87
CA ASN A 27 1.24 -7.64 -7.24
C ASN A 27 0.02 -7.51 -6.34
N ASP A 28 -1.09 -8.10 -6.79
CA ASP A 28 -2.29 -8.25 -5.98
C ASP A 28 -2.12 -9.45 -5.06
N PHE A 29 -2.24 -9.20 -3.76
CA PHE A 29 -2.28 -10.26 -2.77
C PHE A 29 -3.73 -10.77 -2.65
N PRO A 30 -3.93 -12.07 -2.38
CA PRO A 30 -5.26 -12.63 -2.26
C PRO A 30 -6.06 -11.88 -1.20
N ALA A 31 -7.32 -11.60 -1.51
CA ALA A 31 -8.19 -10.94 -0.58
C ALA A 31 -8.48 -11.83 0.62
N GLU A 32 -8.33 -11.30 1.82
CA GLU A 32 -8.50 -12.05 3.06
C GLU A 32 -9.66 -11.49 3.88
N THR A 33 -10.43 -12.40 4.47
CA THR A 33 -11.51 -12.02 5.41
C THR A 33 -10.98 -12.08 6.82
N THR A 34 -11.06 -10.95 7.53
CA THR A 34 -10.60 -10.84 8.91
C THR A 34 -11.64 -10.13 9.78
N THR A 35 -11.31 -9.95 11.06
CA THR A 35 -12.10 -9.14 11.99
C THR A 35 -11.49 -7.74 12.09
N CYS A 36 -12.24 -6.74 11.66
CA CYS A 36 -11.93 -5.34 11.91
C CYS A 36 -12.49 -4.92 13.28
N THR A 37 -11.64 -4.29 14.07
CA THR A 37 -11.99 -3.69 15.35
C THR A 37 -12.10 -2.18 15.17
N ILE A 38 -13.27 -1.61 15.48
CA ILE A 38 -13.58 -0.22 15.22
C ILE A 38 -13.62 0.53 16.55
N PHE A 39 -12.87 1.62 16.63
CA PHE A 39 -12.89 2.51 17.79
C PHE A 39 -13.46 3.87 17.40
N LYS A 40 -14.15 4.50 18.36
CA LYS A 40 -14.55 5.90 18.28
C LYS A 40 -14.15 6.56 19.59
N ASN A 41 -13.40 7.66 19.51
CA ASN A 41 -12.89 8.36 20.69
C ASN A 41 -12.12 7.43 21.65
N ASN A 42 -11.21 6.60 21.12
CA ASN A 42 -10.44 5.59 21.86
C ASN A 42 -11.26 4.48 22.55
N LYS A 43 -12.58 4.42 22.36
CA LYS A 43 -13.43 3.37 22.92
C LYS A 43 -13.80 2.36 21.84
N LEU A 44 -13.76 1.08 22.20
CA LEU A 44 -14.21 0.00 21.33
C LEU A 44 -15.70 0.23 21.02
N LEU A 45 -16.01 0.41 19.74
CA LEU A 45 -17.37 0.60 19.28
C LEU A 45 -17.97 -0.72 18.81
N LYS A 46 -17.24 -1.48 17.98
CA LYS A 46 -17.67 -2.80 17.54
C LYS A 46 -16.53 -3.61 16.91
N LYS A 47 -16.79 -4.89 16.74
CA LYS A 47 -16.04 -5.79 15.86
C LYS A 47 -16.93 -6.19 14.69
N SER A 48 -16.39 -6.19 13.49
CA SER A 48 -17.09 -6.59 12.28
C SER A 48 -16.19 -7.46 11.44
N LYS A 49 -16.76 -8.45 10.75
CA LYS A 49 -16.06 -9.04 9.61
C LYS A 49 -15.76 -7.94 8.60
N CYS A 50 -14.59 -7.99 8.01
CA CYS A 50 -14.17 -7.12 6.93
C CYS A 50 -13.29 -7.94 5.96
N ARG A 51 -13.20 -7.46 4.73
CA ARG A 51 -12.30 -8.03 3.73
C ARG A 51 -11.19 -7.04 3.50
N TYR A 52 -9.93 -7.45 3.61
CA TYR A 52 -8.83 -6.61 3.21
C TYR A 52 -8.19 -7.12 1.92
N GLU A 53 -7.73 -6.17 1.13
CA GLU A 53 -7.00 -6.40 -0.11
C GLU A 53 -5.76 -5.52 -0.06
N TYR A 54 -4.62 -6.09 -0.43
CA TYR A 54 -3.36 -5.39 -0.48
C TYR A 54 -2.79 -5.54 -1.87
N THR A 55 -2.45 -4.42 -2.47
CA THR A 55 -1.83 -4.34 -3.78
C THR A 55 -0.52 -3.59 -3.60
N MET A 56 0.59 -4.25 -3.95
CA MET A 56 1.90 -3.63 -3.98
C MET A 56 2.27 -3.35 -5.43
N GLY A 57 2.43 -2.07 -5.77
CA GLY A 57 3.06 -1.68 -7.02
C GLY A 57 4.55 -2.01 -6.95
N ASN A 58 5.06 -2.69 -7.98
CA ASN A 58 6.49 -2.76 -8.22
C ASN A 58 6.97 -1.34 -8.41
N GLY A 59 7.97 -0.95 -7.62
CA GLY A 59 8.39 0.42 -7.69
C GLY A 59 9.05 0.72 -9.03
N PHE A 60 8.78 1.91 -9.54
CA PHE A 60 9.39 2.37 -10.77
C PHE A 60 10.58 3.26 -10.45
N MET A 61 11.62 3.14 -11.27
CA MET A 61 12.77 4.02 -11.19
C MET A 61 12.55 5.23 -12.08
N ASN A 62 12.86 6.42 -11.57
CA ASN A 62 13.02 7.62 -12.37
C ASN A 62 14.35 8.29 -11.97
N GLY A 63 15.39 8.09 -12.77
CA GLY A 63 16.76 8.43 -12.38
C GLY A 63 17.24 7.56 -11.22
N SER A 64 17.74 8.19 -10.14
CA SER A 64 18.19 7.52 -8.91
C SER A 64 17.08 7.33 -7.85
N ASP A 65 15.85 7.75 -8.18
CA ASP A 65 14.71 7.64 -7.29
C ASP A 65 13.89 6.39 -7.58
N TYR A 66 13.50 5.69 -6.52
CA TYR A 66 12.63 4.53 -6.55
C TYR A 66 11.30 4.88 -5.88
N TYR A 67 10.18 4.66 -6.58
CA TYR A 67 8.85 5.01 -6.10
C TYR A 67 8.02 3.77 -5.85
N PHE A 68 7.56 3.54 -4.62
CA PHE A 68 6.61 2.49 -4.29
C PHE A 68 5.20 3.05 -4.15
N HIS A 69 4.22 2.27 -4.60
CA HIS A 69 2.82 2.57 -4.40
C HIS A 69 2.14 1.37 -3.77
N HIS A 70 1.61 1.54 -2.57
CA HIS A 70 0.88 0.52 -1.84
C HIS A 70 -0.58 0.92 -1.72
N ILE A 71 -1.48 0.04 -2.10
CA ILE A 71 -2.91 0.21 -1.92
C ILE A 71 -3.38 -0.84 -0.91
N PHE A 72 -4.03 -0.38 0.14
CA PHE A 72 -4.64 -1.22 1.16
C PHE A 72 -6.12 -0.88 1.28
N GLU A 73 -6.99 -1.80 0.87
CA GLU A 73 -8.43 -1.60 0.91
C GLU A 73 -9.09 -2.47 1.97
N ILE A 74 -9.79 -1.84 2.91
CA ILE A 74 -10.68 -2.53 3.85
C ILE A 74 -12.13 -2.34 3.37
N LYS A 75 -12.76 -3.44 2.98
CA LYS A 75 -14.12 -3.49 2.45
C LYS A 75 -15.07 -4.17 3.42
N ASN A 76 -16.37 -3.98 3.17
CA ASN A 76 -17.47 -4.61 3.89
C ASN A 76 -17.48 -4.32 5.40
N ILE A 77 -17.03 -3.13 5.80
CA ILE A 77 -17.15 -2.69 7.18
C ILE A 77 -18.61 -2.26 7.39
N ALA A 78 -19.42 -3.12 8.03
CA ALA A 78 -20.84 -2.86 8.24
C ALA A 78 -21.07 -1.45 8.82
N GLY A 79 -21.94 -0.63 8.21
CA GLY A 79 -22.22 0.75 8.65
C GLY A 79 -21.11 1.78 8.45
N TYR A 80 -19.96 1.41 7.86
CA TYR A 80 -18.83 2.31 7.59
C TYR A 80 -18.33 2.24 6.14
N GLY A 81 -18.81 1.29 5.34
CA GLY A 81 -18.53 1.21 3.91
C GLY A 81 -17.14 0.66 3.60
N LYS A 82 -16.37 1.40 2.79
CA LYS A 82 -15.03 1.03 2.32
C LYS A 82 -14.00 2.06 2.79
N PHE A 83 -12.83 1.58 3.17
CA PHE A 83 -11.68 2.37 3.56
C PHE A 83 -10.52 1.98 2.67
N LYS A 84 -10.19 2.80 1.67
CA LYS A 84 -9.00 2.64 0.85
C LYS A 84 -7.89 3.52 1.42
N LEU A 85 -6.76 2.94 1.78
CA LEU A 85 -5.53 3.61 2.14
C LEU A 85 -4.55 3.48 0.98
N GLU A 86 -4.03 4.59 0.49
CA GLU A 86 -2.98 4.59 -0.52
C GLU A 86 -1.74 5.20 0.12
N SER A 87 -0.65 4.44 0.15
CA SER A 87 0.65 4.90 0.62
C SER A 87 1.59 5.00 -0.56
N TYR A 88 2.18 6.16 -0.73
CA TYR A 88 3.24 6.38 -1.70
C TYR A 88 4.51 6.59 -0.94
N SER A 89 5.57 5.89 -1.33
CA SER A 89 6.89 6.18 -0.84
C SER A 89 7.87 6.42 -1.95
N GLN A 90 8.74 7.41 -1.74
CA GLN A 90 9.86 7.69 -2.60
C GLN A 90 11.11 7.46 -1.79
N ALA A 91 12.02 6.69 -2.38
CA ALA A 91 13.34 6.35 -1.89
C ALA A 91 14.37 6.96 -2.84
N SER A 92 15.15 7.94 -2.41
CA SER A 92 16.25 8.48 -3.23
C SER A 92 17.58 7.81 -2.89
N ASN A 93 18.24 7.27 -3.91
CA ASN A 93 19.56 6.64 -3.90
C ASN A 93 19.67 5.35 -3.07
N GLN A 94 20.22 4.30 -3.68
CA GLN A 94 20.58 3.07 -2.97
C GLN A 94 21.92 3.28 -2.26
N GLN A 95 21.95 3.06 -0.95
CA GLN A 95 23.15 3.03 -0.13
C GLN A 95 23.97 1.79 -0.46
N GLU A 96 25.26 1.78 -0.10
CA GLU A 96 26.18 0.65 -0.34
C GLU A 96 25.72 -0.65 0.34
N ASP A 97 24.94 -0.55 1.42
CA ASP A 97 24.35 -1.68 2.14
C ASP A 97 23.04 -2.19 1.51
N GLY A 98 22.60 -1.59 0.39
CA GLY A 98 21.38 -1.92 -0.31
C GLY A 98 20.12 -1.21 0.20
N SER A 99 20.21 -0.39 1.26
CA SER A 99 19.10 0.42 1.79
C SER A 99 18.88 1.72 1.00
N TYR A 100 17.82 2.49 1.27
CA TYR A 100 17.53 3.76 0.57
C TYR A 100 17.56 4.96 1.52
N ALA A 101 18.14 6.09 1.09
CA ALA A 101 18.59 7.16 1.99
C ALA A 101 17.55 8.25 2.34
N ASN A 102 16.46 8.40 1.59
CA ASN A 102 15.38 9.33 1.96
C ASN A 102 14.02 8.71 1.68
N TYR A 103 13.19 8.53 2.71
CA TYR A 103 11.84 7.98 2.59
C TYR A 103 10.79 9.05 2.86
N SER A 104 10.21 9.64 1.81
CA SER A 104 9.01 10.48 1.98
C SER A 104 7.77 9.58 1.83
N SER A 105 6.81 9.69 2.75
CA SER A 105 5.56 8.94 2.65
C SER A 105 4.36 9.83 2.91
N TYR A 106 3.28 9.60 2.17
CA TYR A 106 1.98 10.17 2.50
C TYR A 106 0.90 9.12 2.34
N ASN A 107 -0.17 9.29 3.11
CA ASN A 107 -1.34 8.45 3.07
C ASN A 107 -2.51 9.23 2.45
N ALA A 108 -3.24 8.59 1.56
CA ALA A 108 -4.51 9.08 1.05
C ALA A 108 -5.65 8.12 1.44
N ILE A 109 -6.85 8.68 1.63
CA ILE A 109 -8.06 7.88 1.80
C ILE A 109 -9.01 8.16 0.65
N ASN A 110 -9.39 7.10 -0.07
CA ASN A 110 -10.21 7.18 -1.28
C ASN A 110 -9.65 8.24 -2.27
N GLY A 111 -8.35 8.16 -2.57
CA GLY A 111 -7.66 9.11 -3.47
C GLY A 111 -7.47 10.54 -2.95
N LYS A 112 -7.92 10.86 -1.73
CA LYS A 112 -7.74 12.21 -1.13
C LYS A 112 -6.66 12.18 -0.05
N LYS A 113 -5.67 13.08 -0.17
CA LYS A 113 -4.63 13.25 0.85
C LYS A 113 -5.26 13.41 2.23
N ALA A 114 -4.89 12.55 3.16
CA ALA A 114 -5.47 12.52 4.50
C ALA A 114 -4.35 12.43 5.54
N ASN A 115 -4.51 13.15 6.66
CA ASN A 115 -3.67 12.94 7.83
C ASN A 115 -4.09 11.63 8.50
N VAL A 116 -3.63 10.53 7.93
CA VAL A 116 -3.82 9.18 8.48
C VAL A 116 -2.66 8.91 9.43
N LYS A 117 -2.99 8.66 10.68
CA LYS A 117 -2.02 8.15 11.65
C LYS A 117 -2.15 6.64 11.72
N SER A 118 -1.07 5.92 11.44
CA SER A 118 -0.93 4.50 11.77
C SER A 118 -0.29 4.35 13.15
N TYR A 119 -0.73 3.36 13.92
CA TYR A 119 -0.14 2.97 15.20
C TYR A 119 -0.67 1.60 15.61
N TYR A 120 -0.16 1.05 16.71
CA TYR A 120 -0.52 -0.28 17.18
C TYR A 120 -1.32 -0.25 18.48
N ARG A 121 -2.26 -1.19 18.62
CA ARG A 121 -2.97 -1.47 19.87
C ARG A 121 -2.73 -2.91 20.32
N HIS A 122 -2.71 -3.12 21.63
CA HIS A 122 -2.72 -4.46 22.21
C HIS A 122 -4.00 -5.21 21.79
N PRO A 123 -3.95 -6.48 21.34
CA PRO A 123 -5.11 -7.17 20.77
C PRO A 123 -6.22 -7.49 21.79
N LYS A 124 -5.86 -7.64 23.07
CA LYS A 124 -6.82 -7.88 24.17
C LYS A 124 -7.24 -6.64 24.94
N THR A 125 -6.28 -5.84 25.42
CA THR A 125 -6.55 -4.66 26.26
C THR A 125 -6.88 -3.40 25.46
N TYR A 126 -6.63 -3.41 24.14
CA TYR A 126 -6.82 -2.28 23.22
C TYR A 126 -6.06 -1.01 23.57
N LYS A 127 -5.12 -1.05 24.51
CA LYS A 127 -4.21 0.06 24.81
C LYS A 127 -3.35 0.35 23.59
N ILE A 128 -3.14 1.63 23.29
CA ILE A 128 -2.15 2.06 22.29
C ILE A 128 -0.78 1.66 22.81
N LEU A 129 0.03 1.05 21.95
CA LEU A 129 1.37 0.59 22.27
C LEU A 129 2.38 1.68 21.95
N SER A 130 3.38 1.84 22.81
CA SER A 130 4.67 2.43 22.45
C SER A 130 5.49 1.46 21.59
N ASP A 131 6.54 1.96 20.93
CA ASP A 131 7.44 1.14 20.10
C ASP A 131 8.06 -0.01 20.91
N SER A 132 8.51 0.27 22.14
CA SER A 132 9.08 -0.75 23.03
C SER A 132 8.07 -1.84 23.43
N GLU A 133 6.78 -1.50 23.56
CA GLU A 133 5.74 -2.48 23.87
C GLU A 133 5.34 -3.27 22.63
N PHE A 134 5.33 -2.62 21.46
CA PHE A 134 5.12 -3.29 20.18
C PHE A 134 6.18 -4.36 19.94
N ASP A 135 7.47 -4.02 20.07
CA ASP A 135 8.59 -4.94 19.84
C ASP A 135 8.55 -6.16 20.78
N LYS A 136 8.22 -5.94 22.05
CA LYS A 136 8.05 -7.06 23.00
C LYS A 136 6.90 -7.97 22.60
N LEU A 137 5.80 -7.38 22.12
CA LEU A 137 4.56 -8.11 21.84
C LEU A 137 4.63 -8.90 20.53
N THR A 138 5.33 -8.39 19.52
CA THR A 138 5.54 -9.05 18.21
C THR A 138 6.50 -10.24 18.29
N ASN A 139 7.40 -10.24 19.28
CA ASN A 139 8.37 -11.32 19.50
C ASN A 139 7.86 -12.44 20.42
N ALA A 140 6.72 -12.26 21.09
CA ALA A 140 6.22 -13.23 22.07
C ALA A 140 5.52 -14.44 21.42
N THR A 141 4.42 -14.24 20.67
CA THR A 141 3.66 -15.33 20.00
C THR A 141 2.71 -14.80 18.91
N PRO A 142 2.17 -15.64 18.00
CA PRO A 142 1.10 -15.22 17.07
C PRO A 142 -0.18 -14.74 17.76
N ALA A 143 -0.52 -15.27 18.94
CA ALA A 143 -1.70 -14.88 19.72
C ALA A 143 -1.59 -13.48 20.34
N THR A 144 -0.38 -12.90 20.34
CA THR A 144 -0.11 -11.53 20.81
C THR A 144 0.01 -10.54 19.67
N THR A 145 -0.22 -10.95 18.41
CA THR A 145 -0.07 -10.06 17.25
C THR A 145 -0.84 -8.74 17.46
N PRO A 146 -0.15 -7.58 17.46
CA PRO A 146 -0.77 -6.29 17.66
C PRO A 146 -1.85 -6.00 16.63
N LEU A 147 -2.79 -5.12 16.98
CA LEU A 147 -3.72 -4.56 16.01
C LEU A 147 -3.06 -3.33 15.36
N LEU A 148 -2.88 -3.35 14.04
CA LEU A 148 -2.53 -2.16 13.26
C LEU A 148 -3.78 -1.31 13.07
N CYS A 149 -3.73 -0.07 13.52
CA CYS A 149 -4.83 0.88 13.53
C CYS A 149 -4.57 2.06 12.61
N TYR A 150 -5.60 2.48 11.87
CA TYR A 150 -5.59 3.69 11.06
C TYR A 150 -6.62 4.67 11.59
N SER A 151 -6.19 5.90 11.86
CA SER A 151 -7.05 6.98 12.38
C SER A 151 -7.08 8.18 11.44
N GLN A 152 -8.28 8.70 11.17
CA GLN A 152 -8.46 10.03 10.56
C GLN A 152 -8.61 11.08 11.67
N GLY A 153 -7.65 12.00 11.74
CA GLY A 153 -7.48 12.93 12.86
C GLY A 153 -8.69 13.82 13.23
N LYS A 154 -9.67 14.03 12.33
CA LYS A 154 -10.83 14.90 12.62
C LYS A 154 -11.97 14.19 13.36
N ASN A 155 -12.18 12.90 13.12
CA ASN A 155 -13.39 12.20 13.60
C ASN A 155 -13.12 11.17 14.71
N LYS A 156 -11.85 10.97 15.09
CA LYS A 156 -11.41 9.97 16.08
C LYS A 156 -12.02 8.58 15.83
N LEU A 157 -12.35 8.29 14.57
CA LEU A 157 -12.78 6.99 14.10
C LEU A 157 -11.53 6.26 13.67
N GLU A 158 -11.39 5.04 14.16
CA GLU A 158 -10.20 4.24 13.98
C GLU A 158 -10.63 2.84 13.55
N ILE A 159 -9.96 2.34 12.53
CA ILE A 159 -10.18 0.97 12.04
C ILE A 159 -8.88 0.23 12.29
N CYS A 160 -8.97 -0.87 13.02
CA CYS A 160 -7.85 -1.72 13.35
C CYS A 160 -8.06 -3.14 12.86
N LEU A 161 -6.98 -3.78 12.42
CA LEU A 161 -6.93 -5.19 12.04
C LEU A 161 -5.69 -5.83 12.65
N VAL A 162 -5.65 -7.16 12.74
CA VAL A 162 -4.44 -7.87 13.17
C VAL A 162 -3.31 -7.49 12.21
N ALA A 163 -2.16 -7.06 12.75
CA ALA A 163 -0.99 -6.73 11.95
C ALA A 163 -0.53 -8.00 11.24
N ILE A 164 -0.76 -8.09 9.94
CA ILE A 164 -0.31 -9.24 9.15
C ILE A 164 1.20 -9.09 9.04
N LYS A 165 1.94 -10.11 9.49
CA LYS A 165 3.33 -10.25 9.05
C LYS A 165 3.25 -10.56 7.56
N TYR A 166 3.60 -9.61 6.72
CA TYR A 166 3.97 -9.92 5.34
C TYR A 166 5.13 -10.92 5.44
N ALA A 167 4.83 -12.17 5.14
CA ALA A 167 5.80 -13.26 5.13
C ALA A 167 6.73 -13.11 3.93
#